data_AF-A0A974DQK4-F1
#
_entry.id   AF-A0A974DQK4-F1
#
_cell.length_a   1.000
_cell.length_b   1.000
_cell.length_c   1.000
_cell.angle_alpha   90.00
_cell.angle_beta   90.00
_cell.angle_gamma   90.00
#
_symmetry.space_group_name_H-M   'P 1'
#
loop_
_entity.id
_entity.type
_entity.pdbx_description
1 polymer ?
#
loop_
_entity_poly.entity_id
_entity_poly.type
_entity_poly.pdbx_seq_one_letter_code
_entity_poly.pdbx_strand_id
1 'polypeptide(L)'
;MSRDSVQIPDDRDFQNFRSECYSDAGWTMTYSKSGVTVWIQILEEERALHKIRCKMECKEVSAEVLYDVLHDIEYRKKWDSNVIETFDIGKLTVNADIGYYACKLGKYPPRKDLVRAVSIQTGYLIQSGGPKSSTLIYLAQVDPRGSLPKWVVNKSSQFLAPKAMKKMYKACVKYPDWKKKHNPHHKPWLYPEQSNLPTISLADVTIQHADSLENIDESSATETKDDRGDASDEDSVN
;
A
#
# COMPACT_ATOMS: atom_id res chain seq x y z
N MET A 1 -12.88 -1.76 -18.88
CA MET A 1 -12.05 -1.70 -20.11
C MET A 1 -10.63 -1.37 -19.65
N SER A 2 -9.67 -2.24 -19.95
CA SER A 2 -8.25 -1.92 -19.75
C SER A 2 -7.89 -0.69 -20.58
N ARG A 3 -7.08 0.22 -20.04
CA ARG A 3 -6.57 1.36 -20.80
C ARG A 3 -5.53 0.85 -21.80
N ASP A 4 -5.51 1.44 -23.00
CA ASP A 4 -4.55 1.07 -24.08
C ASP A 4 -3.24 1.85 -24.00
N SER A 5 -3.15 2.85 -23.11
CA SER A 5 -1.92 3.58 -22.80
C SER A 5 -1.86 4.00 -21.33
N VAL A 6 -0.66 4.35 -20.85
CA VAL A 6 -0.47 4.94 -19.52
C VAL A 6 -1.12 6.33 -19.50
N GLN A 7 -1.82 6.63 -18.42
CA GLN A 7 -2.55 7.89 -18.25
C GLN A 7 -2.24 8.46 -16.86
N ILE A 8 -2.12 9.78 -16.77
CA ILE A 8 -2.06 10.48 -15.49
C ILE A 8 -3.48 10.45 -14.90
N PRO A 9 -3.67 10.08 -13.62
CA PRO A 9 -4.98 10.07 -12.99
C PRO A 9 -5.66 11.44 -13.05
N ASP A 10 -6.92 11.46 -13.50
CA ASP A 10 -7.75 12.66 -13.54
C ASP A 10 -8.71 12.73 -12.32
N ASP A 11 -9.51 13.79 -12.24
CA ASP A 11 -10.49 13.98 -11.15
C ASP A 11 -11.48 12.82 -11.03
N ARG A 12 -11.86 12.20 -12.15
CA ARG A 12 -12.77 11.07 -12.17
C ARG A 12 -12.12 9.84 -11.56
N ASP A 13 -10.84 9.60 -11.84
CA ASP A 13 -10.07 8.52 -11.23
C ASP A 13 -10.00 8.68 -9.70
N PHE A 14 -9.71 9.90 -9.21
CA PHE A 14 -9.72 10.20 -7.77
C PHE A 14 -11.10 10.02 -7.13
N GLN A 15 -12.17 10.46 -7.80
CA GLN A 15 -13.55 10.28 -7.32
C GLN A 15 -13.97 8.82 -7.26
N ASN A 16 -13.59 8.02 -8.26
CA ASN A 16 -13.85 6.58 -8.30
C ASN A 16 -13.12 5.88 -7.16
N PHE A 17 -11.82 6.16 -6.97
CA PHE A 17 -11.04 5.59 -5.88
C PHE A 17 -11.63 5.95 -4.51
N ARG A 18 -12.05 7.20 -4.32
CA ARG A 18 -12.69 7.66 -3.09
C ARG A 18 -14.02 6.94 -2.84
N SER A 19 -14.86 6.80 -3.87
CA SER A 19 -16.12 6.06 -3.78
C SER A 19 -15.89 4.60 -3.41
N GLU A 20 -14.88 3.96 -4.00
CA GLU A 20 -14.51 2.57 -3.70
C GLU A 20 -14.05 2.41 -2.24
N CYS A 21 -13.28 3.37 -1.72
CA CYS A 21 -12.88 3.39 -0.31
C CYS A 21 -14.07 3.43 0.66
N TYR A 22 -15.22 4.00 0.27
CA TYR A 22 -16.42 4.08 1.11
C TYR A 22 -17.46 2.98 0.84
N SER A 23 -17.35 2.24 -0.26
CA SER A 23 -18.35 1.25 -0.64
C SER A 23 -18.33 0.03 0.30
N ASP A 24 -19.47 -0.37 0.84
CA ASP A 24 -19.58 -1.68 1.53
C ASP A 24 -19.97 -2.81 0.57
N ALA A 25 -20.45 -2.47 -0.63
CA ALA A 25 -20.89 -3.45 -1.61
C ALA A 25 -19.73 -4.29 -2.12
N GLY A 26 -19.86 -5.62 -2.00
CA GLY A 26 -18.86 -6.59 -2.44
C GLY A 26 -17.62 -6.70 -1.53
N TRP A 27 -17.62 -6.05 -0.36
CA TRP A 27 -16.53 -6.13 0.60
C TRP A 27 -16.92 -6.98 1.81
N THR A 28 -16.10 -7.97 2.15
CA THR A 28 -16.25 -8.80 3.35
C THR A 28 -15.23 -8.40 4.39
N MET A 29 -15.69 -8.03 5.60
CA MET A 29 -14.79 -7.71 6.72
C MET A 29 -14.16 -9.00 7.27
N THR A 30 -12.84 -9.05 7.35
CA THR A 30 -12.09 -10.23 7.84
C THR A 30 -11.34 -9.98 9.14
N TYR A 31 -11.16 -8.71 9.53
CA TYR A 31 -10.50 -8.33 10.76
C TYR A 31 -11.04 -7.00 11.28
N SER A 32 -11.28 -6.90 12.59
CA SER A 32 -11.57 -5.63 13.25
C SER A 32 -11.10 -5.67 14.70
N LYS A 33 -9.99 -4.99 15.00
CA LYS A 33 -9.46 -4.90 16.37
C LYS A 33 -8.55 -3.67 16.51
N SER A 34 -8.61 -3.03 17.69
CA SER A 34 -7.74 -1.91 18.06
C SER A 34 -7.71 -0.76 17.05
N GLY A 35 -8.87 -0.35 16.53
CA GLY A 35 -8.98 0.75 15.57
C GLY A 35 -8.47 0.44 14.15
N VAL A 36 -8.15 -0.83 13.86
CA VAL A 36 -7.82 -1.30 12.52
C VAL A 36 -8.88 -2.27 12.05
N THR A 37 -9.38 -2.06 10.84
CA THR A 37 -10.37 -2.93 10.19
C THR A 37 -9.89 -3.29 8.79
N VAL A 38 -10.03 -4.56 8.40
CA VAL A 38 -9.62 -5.09 7.09
C VAL A 38 -10.82 -5.70 6.41
N TRP A 39 -10.97 -5.37 5.13
CA TRP A 39 -11.93 -5.97 4.23
C TRP A 39 -11.22 -6.58 3.03
N ILE A 40 -11.83 -7.61 2.48
CA ILE A 40 -11.45 -8.21 1.20
C ILE A 40 -12.60 -8.14 0.22
N GLN A 41 -12.29 -7.92 -1.04
CA GLN A 41 -13.22 -8.10 -2.14
C GLN A 41 -12.70 -9.24 -3.02
N ILE A 42 -13.48 -10.32 -3.04
CA ILE A 42 -13.23 -11.50 -3.88
C ILE A 42 -13.81 -11.17 -5.25
N LEU A 43 -12.95 -11.12 -6.27
CA LEU A 43 -13.37 -10.82 -7.64
C LEU A 43 -13.80 -12.10 -8.38
N GLU A 44 -12.97 -13.14 -8.29
CA GLU A 44 -13.26 -14.51 -8.75
C GLU A 44 -12.62 -15.49 -7.76
N GLU A 45 -13.41 -16.44 -7.25
CA GLU A 45 -12.92 -17.47 -6.32
C GLU A 45 -11.78 -18.28 -6.96
N GLU A 46 -10.68 -18.43 -6.21
CA GLU A 46 -9.47 -19.20 -6.54
C GLU A 46 -8.66 -18.75 -7.77
N ARG A 47 -9.19 -17.88 -8.64
CA ARG A 47 -8.53 -17.45 -9.89
C ARG A 47 -8.02 -16.02 -9.89
N ALA A 48 -8.56 -15.15 -9.03
CA ALA A 48 -8.20 -13.74 -8.99
C ALA A 48 -7.50 -13.34 -7.69
N LEU A 49 -6.60 -12.36 -7.82
CA LEU A 49 -6.06 -11.66 -6.66
C LEU A 49 -7.15 -10.78 -6.07
N HIS A 50 -7.39 -10.95 -4.77
CA HIS A 50 -8.39 -10.18 -4.06
C HIS A 50 -7.93 -8.73 -3.91
N LYS A 51 -8.89 -7.79 -3.90
CA LYS A 51 -8.59 -6.45 -3.39
C LYS A 51 -8.61 -6.49 -1.87
N ILE A 52 -7.70 -5.76 -1.25
CA ILE A 52 -7.65 -5.53 0.19
C ILE A 52 -7.92 -4.07 0.49
N ARG A 53 -8.76 -3.81 1.48
CA ARG A 53 -9.00 -2.48 2.04
C ARG A 53 -8.72 -2.52 3.52
N CYS A 54 -7.94 -1.57 4.01
CA CYS A 54 -7.60 -1.46 5.42
C CYS A 54 -7.91 -0.05 5.91
N LYS A 55 -8.79 0.06 6.90
CA LYS A 55 -9.06 1.31 7.62
C LYS A 55 -8.26 1.30 8.92
N MET A 56 -7.62 2.41 9.23
CA MET A 56 -6.95 2.65 10.50
C MET A 56 -7.37 4.00 11.07
N GLU A 57 -7.93 3.97 12.27
CA GLU A 57 -8.24 5.15 13.06
C GLU A 57 -6.98 5.61 13.79
N CYS A 58 -6.57 6.85 13.51
CA CYS A 58 -5.33 7.43 14.03
C CYS A 58 -5.69 8.47 15.08
N LYS A 59 -5.60 8.08 16.35
CA LYS A 59 -5.70 9.02 17.48
C LYS A 59 -4.38 9.77 17.63
N GLU A 60 -4.46 11.04 18.02
CA GLU A 60 -3.30 11.91 18.26
C GLU A 60 -2.40 12.18 17.05
N VAL A 61 -2.85 11.80 15.84
CA VAL A 61 -2.14 12.01 14.58
C VAL A 61 -3.06 12.80 13.66
N SER A 62 -2.60 13.95 13.20
CA SER A 62 -3.34 14.79 12.25
C SER A 62 -3.22 14.24 10.82
N ALA A 63 -4.14 14.66 9.94
CA ALA A 63 -4.13 14.24 8.54
C ALA A 63 -2.83 14.68 7.82
N GLU A 64 -2.29 15.84 8.18
CA GLU A 64 -1.05 16.38 7.63
C GLU A 64 0.16 15.51 7.98
N VAL A 65 0.22 14.99 9.21
CA VAL A 65 1.30 14.08 9.63
C VAL A 65 1.24 12.77 8.85
N LEU A 66 0.04 12.20 8.66
CA LEU A 66 -0.14 11.02 7.81
C LEU A 66 0.32 11.28 6.37
N TYR A 67 -0.10 12.41 5.80
CA TYR A 67 0.24 12.81 4.45
C TYR A 67 1.76 12.92 4.28
N ASP A 68 2.42 13.61 5.20
CA ASP A 68 3.88 13.74 5.21
C ASP A 68 4.59 12.38 5.32
N VAL A 69 4.15 11.49 6.21
CA VAL A 69 4.79 10.17 6.41
C VAL A 69 4.66 9.26 5.18
N LEU A 70 3.57 9.39 4.42
CA LEU A 70 3.39 8.66 3.18
C LEU A 70 4.30 9.16 2.06
N HIS A 71 4.59 10.47 2.02
CA HIS A 71 5.39 11.09 0.96
C HIS A 71 6.89 11.20 1.29
N ASP A 72 7.28 11.15 2.57
CA ASP A 72 8.69 11.25 2.96
C ASP A 72 9.43 9.91 2.75
N ILE A 73 10.01 9.75 1.56
CA ILE A 73 10.78 8.56 1.15
C ILE A 73 12.03 8.36 2.03
N GLU A 74 12.66 9.44 2.49
CA GLU A 74 13.80 9.36 3.41
C GLU A 74 13.35 8.74 4.74
N TYR A 75 12.22 9.21 5.27
CA TYR A 75 11.63 8.64 6.47
C TYR A 75 11.14 7.21 6.27
N ARG A 76 10.65 6.86 5.08
CA ARG A 76 10.20 5.49 4.76
C ARG A 76 11.28 4.46 5.04
N LYS A 77 12.53 4.75 4.65
CA LYS A 77 13.70 3.89 4.92
C LYS A 77 13.99 3.71 6.42
N LYS A 78 13.54 4.65 7.27
CA LYS A 78 13.73 4.60 8.71
C LYS A 78 12.75 3.66 9.42
N TRP A 79 11.49 3.64 9.01
CA TRP A 79 10.44 2.94 9.75
C TRP A 79 9.95 1.65 9.07
N ASP A 80 10.06 1.55 7.74
CA ASP A 80 9.63 0.37 6.99
C ASP A 80 10.78 -0.63 6.86
N SER A 81 10.81 -1.60 7.76
CA SER A 81 11.81 -2.67 7.79
C SER A 81 11.81 -3.56 6.54
N ASN A 82 10.74 -3.52 5.74
CA ASN A 82 10.62 -4.35 4.55
C ASN A 82 11.19 -3.67 3.31
N VAL A 83 11.43 -2.37 3.33
CA VAL A 83 12.07 -1.66 2.21
C VAL A 83 13.51 -2.15 2.03
N ILE A 84 13.84 -2.54 0.80
CA ILE A 84 15.21 -2.80 0.36
C ILE A 84 15.76 -1.50 -0.22
N GLU A 85 15.03 -0.91 -1.15
CA GLU A 85 15.41 0.30 -1.86
C GLU A 85 14.17 1.05 -2.33
N THR A 86 14.23 2.38 -2.32
CA THR A 86 13.16 3.25 -2.81
C THR A 86 13.72 4.62 -3.16
N PHE A 87 13.28 5.15 -4.30
CA PHE A 87 13.62 6.48 -4.81
C PHE A 87 12.66 6.87 -5.94
N ASP A 88 12.51 8.17 -6.16
CA ASP A 88 11.77 8.70 -7.31
C ASP A 88 12.67 8.73 -8.55
N ILE A 89 12.14 8.30 -9.68
CA ILE A 89 12.82 8.28 -10.98
C ILE A 89 12.68 9.63 -11.68
N GLY A 90 11.47 10.20 -11.67
CA GLY A 90 11.17 11.49 -12.27
C GLY A 90 9.70 11.85 -12.18
N LYS A 91 9.36 13.07 -12.58
CA LYS A 91 8.00 13.63 -12.50
C LYS A 91 7.32 13.71 -13.85
N LEU A 92 6.03 13.38 -13.90
CA LEU A 92 5.16 13.57 -15.07
C LEU A 92 4.43 14.92 -14.99
N THR A 93 3.98 15.30 -13.79
CA THR A 93 3.33 16.60 -13.50
C THR A 93 3.80 17.12 -12.14
N VAL A 94 3.17 18.19 -11.64
CA VAL A 94 3.42 18.73 -10.29
C VAL A 94 3.00 17.76 -9.17
N ASN A 95 2.10 16.84 -9.45
CA ASN A 95 1.45 15.93 -8.48
C ASN A 95 1.46 14.47 -8.93
N ALA A 96 2.20 14.14 -10.00
CA ALA A 96 2.36 12.78 -10.50
C ALA A 96 3.83 12.53 -10.83
N ASP A 97 4.38 11.49 -10.23
CA ASP A 97 5.75 11.03 -10.44
C ASP A 97 5.80 9.52 -10.66
N ILE A 98 7.00 9.04 -11.01
CA ILE A 98 7.30 7.63 -11.18
C ILE A 98 8.37 7.28 -10.16
N GLY A 99 8.05 6.34 -9.27
CA GLY A 99 8.96 5.85 -8.25
C GLY A 99 9.39 4.40 -8.45
N TYR A 100 10.56 4.06 -7.92
CA TYR A 100 11.00 2.69 -7.73
C TYR A 100 10.82 2.27 -6.26
N TYR A 101 10.34 1.04 -6.05
CA TYR A 101 10.17 0.47 -4.73
C TYR A 101 10.46 -1.03 -4.75
N ALA A 102 11.40 -1.45 -3.92
CA ALA A 102 11.75 -2.85 -3.70
C ALA A 102 11.54 -3.23 -2.24
N CYS A 103 10.88 -4.35 -1.98
CA CYS A 103 10.63 -4.83 -0.62
C CYS A 103 10.90 -6.33 -0.41
N LYS A 104 11.21 -6.68 0.84
CA LYS A 104 11.36 -8.05 1.30
C LYS A 104 9.99 -8.68 1.54
N LEU A 105 9.78 -9.88 1.00
CA LEU A 105 8.67 -10.75 1.39
C LEU A 105 9.20 -11.79 2.39
N GLY A 106 8.74 -11.72 3.64
CA GLY A 106 9.37 -12.33 4.81
C GLY A 106 9.43 -13.86 4.91
N LYS A 107 9.32 -14.62 3.81
CA LYS A 107 9.38 -16.10 3.84
C LYS A 107 10.39 -16.76 2.91
N TYR A 108 11.22 -16.04 2.15
CA TYR A 108 12.19 -16.68 1.23
C TYR A 108 13.58 -16.02 1.24
N PRO A 109 14.66 -16.81 1.09
CA PRO A 109 16.01 -16.28 1.02
C PRO A 109 16.19 -15.43 -0.25
N PRO A 110 17.07 -14.41 -0.21
CA PRO A 110 17.39 -13.62 -1.38
C PRO A 110 18.02 -14.54 -2.45
N ARG A 111 17.26 -14.85 -3.51
CA ARG A 111 17.87 -15.22 -4.78
C ARG A 111 18.46 -13.94 -5.39
N LYS A 112 19.42 -14.11 -6.30
CA LYS A 112 20.16 -12.99 -6.92
C LYS A 112 19.30 -12.01 -7.71
N ASP A 113 18.03 -12.30 -7.95
CA ASP A 113 17.17 -11.53 -8.85
C ASP A 113 15.83 -11.21 -8.15
N LEU A 114 15.48 -9.92 -8.08
CA LEU A 114 14.18 -9.45 -7.57
C LEU A 114 13.06 -9.87 -8.53
N VAL A 115 11.89 -10.22 -8.00
CA VAL A 115 10.69 -10.46 -8.82
C VAL A 115 9.96 -9.13 -9.04
N ARG A 116 9.62 -8.82 -10.30
CA ARG A 116 8.83 -7.64 -10.64
C ARG A 116 7.35 -7.91 -10.32
N ALA A 117 6.89 -7.36 -9.19
CA ALA A 117 5.48 -7.31 -8.84
C ALA A 117 4.73 -6.27 -9.70
N VAL A 118 3.41 -6.43 -9.80
CA VAL A 118 2.51 -5.51 -10.51
C VAL A 118 1.50 -4.94 -9.50
N SER A 119 1.55 -3.64 -9.24
CA SER A 119 0.50 -2.95 -8.50
C SER A 119 -0.63 -2.58 -9.46
N ILE A 120 -1.72 -3.35 -9.45
CA ILE A 120 -2.88 -3.14 -10.33
C ILE A 120 -3.61 -1.85 -9.92
N GLN A 121 -3.84 -1.67 -8.62
CA GLN A 121 -4.40 -0.46 -8.04
C GLN A 121 -3.93 -0.39 -6.59
N THR A 122 -3.24 0.69 -6.20
CA THR A 122 -2.87 0.92 -4.80
C THR A 122 -3.01 2.39 -4.49
N GLY A 123 -3.62 2.73 -3.36
CA GLY A 123 -3.77 4.12 -2.95
C GLY A 123 -4.15 4.29 -1.49
N TYR A 124 -4.17 5.55 -1.08
CA TYR A 124 -4.54 5.96 0.27
C TYR A 124 -5.59 7.06 0.21
N LEU A 125 -6.58 6.99 1.09
CA LEU A 125 -7.51 8.06 1.39
C LEU A 125 -7.30 8.48 2.85
N ILE A 126 -6.90 9.73 3.06
CA ILE A 126 -6.77 10.32 4.39
C ILE A 126 -8.00 11.19 4.66
N GLN A 127 -8.60 11.02 5.83
CA GLN A 127 -9.71 11.84 6.29
C GLN A 127 -9.31 12.52 7.59
N SER A 128 -9.46 13.84 7.65
CA SER A 128 -9.30 14.58 8.90
C SER A 128 -10.48 14.28 9.83
N GLY A 129 -10.18 13.91 11.07
CA GLY A 129 -11.15 13.80 12.16
C GLY A 129 -11.09 14.97 13.13
N GLY A 130 -10.32 16.02 12.81
CA GLY A 130 -9.99 17.14 13.68
C GLY A 130 -8.47 17.41 13.77
N PRO A 131 -8.04 18.38 14.59
CA PRO A 131 -6.64 18.83 14.61
C PRO A 131 -5.61 17.77 15.04
N LYS A 132 -6.05 16.72 15.74
CA LYS A 132 -5.19 15.65 16.29
C LYS A 132 -5.75 14.26 16.02
N SER A 133 -6.60 14.13 15.01
CA SER A 133 -7.24 12.85 14.70
C SER A 133 -7.43 12.73 13.20
N SER A 134 -7.25 11.53 12.71
CA SER A 134 -7.41 11.23 11.30
C SER A 134 -7.77 9.77 11.10
N THR A 135 -8.25 9.45 9.90
CA THR A 135 -8.48 8.07 9.45
C THR A 135 -7.71 7.86 8.16
N LEU A 136 -6.99 6.75 8.09
CA LEU A 136 -6.34 6.28 6.87
C LEU A 136 -7.13 5.10 6.31
N ILE A 137 -7.50 5.16 5.04
CA ILE A 137 -7.98 4.01 4.29
C ILE A 137 -6.93 3.68 3.23
N TYR A 138 -6.34 2.50 3.33
CA TYR A 138 -5.47 1.91 2.33
C TYR A 138 -6.27 0.94 1.47
N LEU A 139 -6.19 1.06 0.15
CA LEU A 139 -6.79 0.11 -0.78
C LEU A 139 -5.71 -0.39 -1.74
N ALA A 140 -5.63 -1.71 -1.92
CA ALA A 140 -4.65 -2.31 -2.79
C ALA A 140 -5.14 -3.58 -3.49
N GLN A 141 -4.65 -3.76 -4.70
CA GLN A 141 -4.67 -4.98 -5.48
C GLN A 141 -3.29 -5.12 -6.11
N VAL A 142 -2.50 -6.07 -5.59
CA VAL A 142 -1.10 -6.24 -5.97
C VAL A 142 -0.88 -7.69 -6.33
N ASP A 143 -0.24 -7.89 -7.48
CA ASP A 143 0.27 -9.17 -7.93
C ASP A 143 1.76 -9.27 -7.60
N PRO A 144 2.17 -10.05 -6.59
CA PRO A 144 3.58 -10.23 -6.29
C PRO A 144 4.32 -11.02 -7.38
N ARG A 145 3.59 -11.67 -8.30
CA ARG A 145 4.10 -12.56 -9.34
C ARG A 145 4.99 -13.66 -8.76
N GLY A 146 5.86 -14.24 -9.58
CA GLY A 146 6.82 -15.25 -9.15
C GLY A 146 6.23 -16.65 -9.20
N SER A 147 6.26 -17.37 -8.08
CA SER A 147 5.80 -18.77 -7.98
C SER A 147 4.80 -18.97 -6.85
N LEU A 148 4.19 -17.88 -6.36
CA LEU A 148 3.26 -17.92 -5.24
C LEU A 148 1.83 -18.15 -5.76
N PRO A 149 1.14 -19.20 -5.30
CA PRO A 149 -0.26 -19.39 -5.62
C PRO A 149 -1.10 -18.20 -5.15
N LYS A 150 -2.08 -17.76 -5.94
CA LYS A 150 -2.95 -16.60 -5.63
C LYS A 150 -3.61 -16.70 -4.25
N TRP A 151 -4.07 -17.88 -3.83
CA TRP A 151 -4.68 -18.07 -2.50
C TRP A 151 -3.68 -17.78 -1.35
N VAL A 152 -2.39 -18.12 -1.52
CA VAL A 152 -1.34 -17.84 -0.53
C VAL A 152 -1.15 -16.33 -0.40
N VAL A 153 -1.11 -15.63 -1.54
CA VAL A 153 -1.02 -14.17 -1.58
C VAL A 153 -2.21 -13.55 -0.84
N ASN A 154 -3.42 -13.96 -1.18
CA ASN A 154 -4.66 -13.46 -0.59
C ASN A 154 -4.71 -13.66 0.93
N LYS A 155 -4.28 -14.83 1.44
CA LYS A 155 -4.26 -15.13 2.88
C LYS A 155 -3.16 -14.35 3.61
N SER A 156 -1.97 -14.24 3.01
CA SER A 156 -0.84 -13.53 3.61
C SER A 156 -1.11 -12.02 3.78
N SER A 157 -1.70 -11.38 2.77
CA SER A 157 -2.02 -9.95 2.79
C SER A 157 -2.99 -9.60 3.90
N GLN A 158 -4.00 -10.44 4.14
CA GLN A 158 -4.95 -10.26 5.24
C GLN A 158 -4.28 -10.29 6.61
N PHE A 159 -3.34 -11.21 6.82
CA PHE A 159 -2.64 -11.36 8.10
C PHE A 159 -1.58 -10.26 8.35
N LEU A 160 -0.93 -9.81 7.28
CA LEU A 160 0.15 -8.81 7.38
C LEU A 160 -0.36 -7.38 7.42
N ALA A 161 -1.52 -7.09 6.83
CA ALA A 161 -2.04 -5.73 6.75
C ALA A 161 -2.24 -5.06 8.11
N PRO A 162 -2.84 -5.69 9.15
CA PRO A 162 -2.96 -5.07 10.47
C PRO A 162 -1.61 -4.71 11.09
N LYS A 163 -0.59 -5.55 10.90
CA LYS A 163 0.76 -5.31 11.40
C LYS A 163 1.43 -4.13 10.66
N ALA A 164 1.23 -4.04 9.34
CA ALA A 164 1.73 -2.94 8.54
C ALA A 164 1.09 -1.60 8.95
N MET A 165 -0.24 -1.56 9.11
CA MET A 165 -0.95 -0.35 9.55
C MET A 165 -0.47 0.09 10.93
N LYS A 166 -0.32 -0.82 11.90
CA LYS A 166 0.23 -0.50 13.23
C LYS A 166 1.66 0.05 13.18
N LYS A 167 2.52 -0.46 12.30
CA LYS A 167 3.87 0.10 12.10
C LYS A 167 3.81 1.53 11.55
N MET A 168 2.94 1.77 10.55
CA MET A 168 2.73 3.09 9.98
C MET A 168 2.22 4.09 11.02
N TYR A 169 1.24 3.71 11.86
CA TYR A 169 0.79 4.55 12.97
C TYR A 169 1.93 4.95 13.90
N LYS A 170 2.75 3.99 14.33
CA LYS A 170 3.92 4.25 15.18
C LYS A 170 4.93 5.18 14.50
N ALA A 171 5.08 5.09 13.18
CA ALA A 171 5.92 6.01 12.41
C ALA A 171 5.33 7.43 12.45
N CYS A 172 4.03 7.59 12.30
CA CYS A 172 3.36 8.89 12.37
C CYS A 172 3.55 9.58 13.71
N VAL A 173 3.40 8.85 14.81
CA VAL A 173 3.63 9.41 16.16
C VAL A 173 5.06 9.94 16.32
N LYS A 174 6.06 9.29 15.70
CA LYS A 174 7.48 9.66 15.81
C LYS A 174 7.94 10.68 14.76
N TYR A 175 7.15 10.91 13.72
CA TYR A 175 7.57 11.69 12.57
C TYR A 175 7.86 13.16 12.88
N PRO A 176 7.02 13.90 13.64
CA PRO A 176 7.29 15.31 13.91
C PRO A 176 8.66 15.56 14.55
N ASP A 177 9.07 14.71 15.51
CA ASP A 177 10.36 14.85 16.18
C ASP A 177 11.53 14.39 15.33
N TRP A 178 11.31 13.42 14.44
CA TRP A 178 12.31 13.04 13.46
C TRP A 178 12.52 14.16 12.43
N LYS A 179 11.43 14.67 11.83
CA LYS A 179 11.51 15.65 10.73
C LYS A 179 12.11 16.99 11.16
N LYS A 180 11.89 17.42 12.43
CA LYS A 180 12.59 18.58 13.04
C LYS A 180 14.11 18.51 12.90
N LYS A 181 14.69 17.31 12.86
CA LYS A 181 16.13 17.07 12.81
C LYS A 181 16.64 16.75 11.39
N HIS A 182 15.75 16.61 10.41
CA HIS A 182 16.07 16.13 9.05
C HIS A 182 15.41 17.06 8.02
N ASN A 183 16.00 18.25 7.85
CA ASN A 183 15.54 19.28 6.91
C ASN A 183 14.02 19.55 7.02
N PRO A 184 13.54 20.13 8.13
CA PRO A 184 12.10 20.23 8.42
C PRO A 184 11.28 20.98 7.37
N HIS A 185 11.92 21.88 6.63
CA HIS A 185 11.31 22.68 5.58
C HIS A 185 11.35 22.02 4.20
N HIS A 186 12.12 20.93 4.05
CA HIS A 186 12.20 20.17 2.80
C HIS A 186 11.05 19.15 2.72
N LYS A 187 10.01 19.55 2.01
CA LYS A 187 8.77 18.79 1.77
C LYS A 187 8.33 19.02 0.31
N PRO A 188 9.05 18.44 -0.67
CA PRO A 188 8.76 18.67 -2.10
C PRO A 188 7.35 18.25 -2.52
N TRP A 189 6.69 17.35 -1.76
CA TRP A 189 5.29 16.97 -1.95
C TRP A 189 4.27 18.04 -1.53
N LEU A 190 4.68 19.05 -0.75
CA LEU A 190 3.88 20.25 -0.43
C LEU A 190 4.35 21.48 -1.22
N TYR A 191 5.64 21.52 -1.53
CA TYR A 191 6.34 22.65 -2.15
C TYR A 191 7.09 22.14 -3.40
N PRO A 192 6.40 21.95 -4.54
CA PRO A 192 6.96 21.28 -5.72
C PRO A 192 8.19 21.96 -6.32
N GLU A 193 8.39 23.25 -6.08
CA GLU A 193 9.58 24.01 -6.45
C GLU A 193 10.87 23.51 -5.77
N GLN A 194 10.74 22.75 -4.68
CA GLN A 194 11.87 22.11 -4.00
C GLN A 194 12.31 20.81 -4.69
N SER A 195 11.54 20.30 -5.65
CA SER A 195 11.84 19.05 -6.36
C SER A 195 12.85 19.24 -7.47
N ASN A 196 13.97 18.51 -7.38
CA ASN A 196 15.01 18.43 -8.40
C ASN A 196 14.79 17.27 -9.39
N LEU A 197 13.61 16.63 -9.39
CA LEU A 197 13.33 15.49 -10.26
C LEU A 197 13.29 15.90 -11.74
N PRO A 198 13.86 15.09 -12.64
CA PRO A 198 13.74 15.31 -14.07
C PRO A 198 12.29 15.12 -14.51
N THR A 199 11.88 15.89 -15.51
CA THR A 199 10.57 15.72 -16.15
C THR A 199 10.62 14.54 -17.13
N ILE A 200 9.65 13.64 -17.04
CA ILE A 200 9.49 12.48 -17.93
C ILE A 200 8.31 12.75 -18.87
N SER A 201 8.46 12.40 -20.15
CA SER A 201 7.34 12.43 -21.10
C SER A 201 6.43 11.22 -20.87
N LEU A 202 5.12 11.43 -20.83
CA LEU A 202 4.15 10.33 -20.71
C LEU A 202 4.27 9.32 -21.87
N ALA A 203 4.72 9.78 -23.05
CA ALA A 203 4.94 8.91 -24.21
C ALA A 203 6.08 7.90 -24.02
N ASP A 204 7.00 8.16 -23.07
CA ASP A 204 8.12 7.26 -22.76
C ASP A 204 7.72 6.17 -21.75
N VAL A 205 6.48 6.18 -21.26
CA VAL A 205 5.96 5.24 -20.25
C VAL A 205 5.05 4.22 -20.91
N THR A 206 5.32 2.94 -20.66
CA THR A 206 4.57 1.82 -21.24
C THR A 206 3.72 1.11 -20.21
N ILE A 207 2.61 0.50 -20.64
CA ILE A 207 1.74 -0.26 -19.76
C ILE A 207 2.46 -1.52 -19.30
N GLN A 208 2.45 -1.74 -17.98
CA GLN A 208 2.75 -3.02 -17.40
C GLN A 208 1.48 -3.86 -17.38
N HIS A 209 1.31 -4.77 -18.33
CA HIS A 209 0.19 -5.70 -18.31
C HIS A 209 0.42 -6.76 -17.24
N ALA A 210 -0.63 -7.03 -16.46
CA ALA A 210 -0.67 -8.13 -15.50
C ALA A 210 -0.61 -9.48 -16.25
N ASP A 211 -1.48 -9.67 -17.24
CA ASP A 211 -1.72 -10.99 -17.83
C ASP A 211 -0.62 -11.47 -18.79
N SER A 212 0.19 -10.57 -19.34
CA SER A 212 1.20 -10.90 -20.36
C SER A 212 2.49 -11.54 -19.80
N LEU A 213 2.54 -11.83 -18.49
CA LEU A 213 3.71 -12.36 -17.79
C LEU A 213 3.42 -13.65 -17.00
N GLU A 214 2.28 -14.31 -17.23
CA GLU A 214 1.89 -15.51 -16.50
C GLU A 214 2.54 -16.79 -17.05
N ASN A 215 3.26 -17.51 -16.20
CA ASN A 215 3.72 -18.89 -16.41
C ASN A 215 3.66 -19.67 -15.07
N ILE A 216 2.51 -19.66 -14.38
CA ILE A 216 2.33 -20.47 -13.15
C ILE A 216 1.13 -21.38 -13.34
N ASP A 217 1.36 -22.69 -13.32
CA ASP A 217 0.31 -23.71 -13.30
C ASP A 217 -0.17 -23.90 -11.84
N GLU A 218 -1.38 -23.42 -11.55
CA GLU A 218 -2.02 -23.50 -10.23
C GLU A 218 -3.06 -24.64 -10.11
N SER A 219 -3.13 -25.55 -11.09
CA SER A 219 -4.17 -26.59 -11.18
C SER A 219 -4.25 -27.55 -9.98
N SER A 220 -3.21 -27.62 -9.14
CA SER A 220 -3.14 -28.50 -7.97
C SER A 220 -3.15 -27.77 -6.62
N ALA A 221 -3.39 -26.45 -6.58
CA ALA A 221 -3.26 -25.66 -5.36
C ALA A 221 -4.62 -25.46 -4.66
N THR A 222 -4.92 -26.24 -3.62
CA THR A 222 -6.17 -26.13 -2.83
C THR A 222 -5.94 -25.54 -1.44
N GLU A 223 -6.84 -24.65 -1.00
CA GLU A 223 -6.85 -24.10 0.36
C GLU A 223 -7.37 -25.15 1.36
N THR A 224 -6.55 -25.55 2.34
CA THR A 224 -7.04 -26.25 3.53
C THR A 224 -7.70 -25.25 4.49
N LYS A 225 -9.00 -25.42 4.72
CA LYS A 225 -9.74 -24.72 5.77
C LYS A 225 -9.26 -25.20 7.14
N ASP A 226 -8.31 -24.48 7.74
CA ASP A 226 -7.99 -24.65 9.15
C ASP A 226 -9.00 -23.88 10.00
N ASP A 227 -10.03 -24.60 10.44
CA ASP A 227 -11.02 -24.19 11.43
C ASP A 227 -10.46 -24.47 12.84
N ARG A 228 -9.44 -23.71 13.25
CA ARG A 228 -8.91 -23.66 14.63
C ARG A 228 -8.45 -22.23 14.87
N GLY A 229 -9.11 -21.43 15.70
CA GLY A 229 -9.41 -21.74 17.09
C GLY A 229 -8.58 -20.75 17.90
N ASP A 230 -9.28 -19.86 18.59
CA ASP A 230 -8.80 -18.87 19.55
C ASP A 230 -7.58 -19.36 20.34
N ALA A 231 -6.46 -18.64 20.23
CA ALA A 231 -5.33 -18.76 21.13
C ALA A 231 -4.84 -17.36 21.45
N SER A 232 -5.24 -16.94 22.65
CA SER A 232 -4.72 -15.87 23.47
C SER A 232 -3.24 -15.57 23.26
N ASP A 233 -2.92 -14.29 23.07
CA ASP A 233 -1.71 -13.71 23.64
C ASP A 233 -2.11 -12.43 24.36
N GLU A 234 -2.16 -12.54 25.69
CA GLU A 234 -2.00 -11.42 26.60
C GLU A 234 -0.63 -10.81 26.36
N ASP A 235 -0.59 -9.51 26.14
CA ASP A 235 0.57 -8.70 26.51
C ASP A 235 0.03 -7.42 27.15
N SER A 236 -0.19 -7.55 28.45
CA SER A 236 -0.35 -6.43 29.38
C SER A 236 0.96 -5.66 29.42
N VAL A 237 0.92 -4.36 29.15
CA VAL A 237 2.03 -3.47 29.47
C VAL A 237 1.44 -2.31 30.27
N ASN A 238 1.79 -2.31 31.56
CA ASN A 238 1.74 -1.15 32.45
C ASN A 238 2.49 0.04 31.84
#